data_AF-A0A1Y1UL38-F1
#
_entry.id   AF-A0A1Y1UL38-F1
#
_cell.length_a   1.000
_cell.length_b   1.000
_cell.length_c   1.000
_cell.angle_alpha   90.00
_cell.angle_beta   90.00
_cell.angle_gamma   90.00
#
_symmetry.space_group_name_H-M   'P 1'
#
loop_
_entity.id
_entity.type
_entity.pdbx_description
1 polymer ?
#
loop_
_entity_poly.entity_id
_entity_poly.type
_entity_poly.pdbx_seq_one_letter_code
_entity_poly.pdbx_strand_id
1 'polypeptide(L)'
;MPSQTDEIQDQLFARDPIPPLEPGKKAFDPSLARPISKLNEHKYVIAALHLANDDIHHCHEIAQANEGDPTANLLHATLHRREGDYWNSKYWLSRTSHPLLPDISAAKAFVDDCEKVQKPRNKAMRDQDEDLRLRTKQWEDIQALIRWIRENHHA
;
A
#
# COMPACT_ATOMS: atom_id res chain seq x y z
N MET A 1 20.74 3.15 -18.44
CA MET A 1 20.45 4.18 -17.41
C MET A 1 19.14 3.78 -16.76
N PRO A 2 19.01 3.81 -15.42
CA PRO A 2 17.74 3.60 -14.75
C PRO A 2 16.70 4.61 -15.27
N SER A 3 15.45 4.19 -15.39
CA SER A 3 14.34 5.10 -15.71
C SER A 3 14.00 5.96 -14.49
N GLN A 4 13.27 7.06 -14.70
CA GLN A 4 12.76 7.86 -13.58
C GLN A 4 11.87 7.01 -12.63
N THR A 5 11.12 6.05 -13.17
CA THR A 5 10.33 5.09 -12.40
C THR A 5 11.23 4.23 -11.51
N ASP A 6 12.37 3.76 -12.01
CA ASP A 6 13.34 2.97 -11.23
C ASP A 6 13.95 3.80 -10.11
N GLU A 7 14.36 5.05 -10.40
CA GLU A 7 14.94 5.95 -9.39
C GLU A 7 13.97 6.24 -8.24
N ILE A 8 12.70 6.53 -8.56
CA ILE A 8 11.66 6.76 -7.54
C ILE A 8 11.38 5.48 -6.74
N GLN A 9 11.26 4.33 -7.42
CA GLN A 9 11.04 3.05 -6.75
C GLN A 9 12.20 2.74 -5.79
N ASP A 10 13.44 2.91 -6.23
CA ASP A 10 14.62 2.61 -5.43
C ASP A 10 14.72 3.55 -4.22
N GLN A 11 14.42 4.85 -4.39
CA GLN A 11 14.31 5.79 -3.28
C GLN A 11 13.24 5.37 -2.28
N LEU A 12 12.05 4.98 -2.75
CA LEU A 12 10.97 4.51 -1.87
C LEU A 12 11.33 3.20 -1.19
N PHE A 13 11.97 2.25 -1.89
CA PHE A 13 12.36 0.94 -1.35
C PHE A 13 13.47 1.03 -0.32
N ALA A 14 14.34 2.02 -0.44
CA ALA A 14 15.41 2.32 0.50
C ALA A 14 14.96 3.19 1.69
N ARG A 15 13.67 3.55 1.79
CA ARG A 15 13.19 4.44 2.85
C ARG A 15 13.45 3.86 4.25
N ASP A 16 13.99 4.71 5.12
CA ASP A 16 14.15 4.46 6.55
C ASP A 16 13.54 5.65 7.31
N PRO A 17 12.59 5.44 8.24
CA PRO A 17 12.00 4.15 8.62
C PRO A 17 11.12 3.54 7.52
N ILE A 18 10.98 2.20 7.54
CA ILE A 18 9.95 1.49 6.78
C ILE A 18 8.56 2.10 7.07
N PRO A 19 7.59 2.00 6.16
CA PRO A 19 6.29 2.63 6.36
C PRO A 19 5.64 2.26 7.71
N PRO A 20 4.99 3.21 8.39
CA PRO A 20 4.10 2.87 9.49
C PRO A 20 2.90 2.07 8.95
N LEU A 21 2.18 1.37 9.85
CA LEU A 21 0.92 0.72 9.50
C LEU A 21 -0.08 1.75 8.96
N GLU A 22 -0.32 2.80 9.74
CA GLU A 22 -1.12 3.96 9.37
C GLU A 22 -0.22 5.19 9.20
N PRO A 23 -0.14 5.80 8.00
CA PRO A 23 0.63 7.00 7.81
C PRO A 23 -0.04 8.22 8.46
N GLY A 24 0.76 9.26 8.68
CA GLY A 24 0.25 10.54 9.14
C GLY A 24 -0.45 11.34 8.03
N LYS A 25 -0.71 12.62 8.29
CA LYS A 25 -1.36 13.53 7.32
C LYS A 25 -0.53 13.85 6.08
N LYS A 26 0.76 13.52 6.07
CA LYS A 26 1.69 13.85 4.99
C LYS A 26 2.25 12.56 4.42
N ALA A 27 2.46 12.56 3.11
CA ALA A 27 3.30 11.59 2.43
C ALA A 27 4.70 11.53 3.07
N PHE A 28 5.36 10.39 2.91
CA PHE A 28 6.73 10.17 3.36
C PHE A 28 7.68 11.22 2.76
N ASP A 29 7.62 11.39 1.45
CA ASP A 29 8.29 12.47 0.74
C ASP A 29 7.27 13.24 -0.13
N PRO A 30 6.77 14.39 0.37
CA PRO A 30 5.84 15.22 -0.40
C PRO A 30 6.40 15.72 -1.74
N SER A 31 7.72 15.76 -1.91
CA SER A 31 8.34 16.19 -3.17
C SER A 31 8.14 15.17 -4.30
N LEU A 32 7.89 13.90 -3.97
CA LEU A 32 7.68 12.81 -4.93
C LEU A 32 6.25 12.76 -5.49
N ALA A 33 5.26 13.37 -4.84
CA ALA A 33 3.86 13.27 -5.29
C ALA A 33 3.68 13.75 -6.75
N ARG A 34 4.23 14.91 -7.09
CA ARG A 34 4.14 15.46 -8.46
C ARG A 34 4.96 14.65 -9.48
N PRO A 35 6.23 14.27 -9.21
CA PRO A 35 6.97 13.34 -10.05
C PRO A 35 6.24 12.03 -10.32
N ILE A 36 5.71 11.36 -9.28
CA ILE A 36 4.97 10.10 -9.42
C ILE A 36 3.77 10.27 -10.36
N SER A 37 2.95 11.31 -10.14
CA SER A 37 1.77 11.58 -10.98
C SER A 37 2.10 11.94 -12.44
N LYS A 38 3.36 12.22 -12.77
CA LYS A 38 3.81 12.59 -14.12
C LYS A 38 4.57 11.48 -14.84
N LEU A 39 4.76 10.33 -14.21
CA LEU A 39 5.40 9.18 -14.85
C LEU A 39 4.59 8.76 -16.08
N ASN A 40 5.30 8.43 -17.16
CA ASN A 40 4.70 7.82 -18.34
C ASN A 40 4.59 6.30 -18.13
N GLU A 41 3.75 5.91 -17.18
CA GLU A 41 3.58 4.54 -16.71
C GLU A 41 2.09 4.18 -16.64
N HIS A 42 1.78 2.88 -16.56
CA HIS A 42 0.42 2.45 -16.31
C HIS A 42 -0.11 3.06 -15.00
N LYS A 43 -1.37 3.49 -14.98
CA LYS A 43 -2.02 4.13 -13.82
C LYS A 43 -1.87 3.36 -12.51
N TYR A 44 -1.83 2.03 -12.55
CA TYR A 44 -1.63 1.20 -11.35
C TYR A 44 -0.18 1.26 -10.82
N VAL A 45 0.82 1.49 -11.67
CA VAL A 45 2.19 1.76 -11.22
C VAL A 45 2.22 3.07 -10.46
N ILE A 46 1.60 4.12 -11.02
CA ILE A 46 1.46 5.43 -10.39
C ILE A 46 0.76 5.31 -9.02
N ALA A 47 -0.37 4.60 -8.95
CA ALA A 47 -1.10 4.36 -7.71
C ALA A 47 -0.26 3.61 -6.66
N ALA A 48 0.45 2.56 -7.06
CA ALA A 48 1.27 1.76 -6.15
C ALA A 48 2.47 2.54 -5.60
N LEU A 49 3.09 3.41 -6.41
CA LEU A 49 4.16 4.30 -5.96
C LEU A 49 3.65 5.38 -5.00
N HIS A 50 2.47 5.95 -5.25
CA HIS A 50 1.81 6.84 -4.29
C HIS A 50 1.55 6.15 -2.96
N LEU A 51 1.05 4.90 -3.00
CA LEU A 51 0.86 4.09 -1.81
C LEU A 51 2.19 3.90 -1.06
N ALA A 52 3.27 3.51 -1.73
CA ALA A 52 4.59 3.37 -1.10
C ALA A 52 5.14 4.69 -0.52
N ASN A 53 4.74 5.84 -1.09
CA ASN A 53 5.08 7.17 -0.59
C ASN A 53 4.15 7.67 0.53
N ASP A 54 3.28 6.82 1.09
CA ASP A 54 2.27 7.21 2.08
C ASP A 54 1.23 8.23 1.55
N ASP A 55 1.13 8.41 0.24
CA ASP A 55 0.16 9.28 -0.42
C ASP A 55 -1.15 8.51 -0.66
N ILE A 56 -1.92 8.37 0.42
CA ILE A 56 -3.21 7.68 0.43
C ILE A 56 -4.18 8.34 -0.56
N HIS A 57 -4.21 9.67 -0.64
CA HIS A 57 -5.17 10.38 -1.46
C HIS A 57 -5.04 10.03 -2.95
N HIS A 58 -3.85 10.16 -3.54
CA HIS A 58 -3.67 9.90 -4.97
C HIS A 58 -3.78 8.41 -5.31
N CYS A 59 -3.35 7.51 -4.42
CA CYS A 59 -3.59 6.08 -4.60
C CYS A 59 -5.10 5.77 -4.60
N HIS A 60 -5.87 6.40 -3.70
CA HIS A 60 -7.31 6.20 -3.58
C HIS A 60 -8.05 6.67 -4.83
N GLU A 61 -7.74 7.86 -5.35
CA GLU A 61 -8.38 8.38 -6.56
C GLU A 61 -8.24 7.43 -7.75
N ILE A 62 -7.03 6.87 -7.95
CA ILE A 62 -6.81 5.91 -9.04
C ILE A 62 -7.50 4.58 -8.76
N ALA A 63 -7.43 4.04 -7.53
CA ALA A 63 -8.09 2.78 -7.20
C ALA A 63 -9.62 2.89 -7.37
N GLN A 64 -10.22 3.93 -6.81
CA GLN A 64 -11.66 4.19 -6.85
C GLN A 64 -12.18 4.41 -8.28
N ALA A 65 -11.41 5.10 -9.14
CA ALA A 65 -11.80 5.31 -10.53
C ALA A 65 -11.77 4.01 -11.38
N ASN A 66 -11.21 2.92 -10.85
CA ASN A 66 -10.99 1.67 -11.58
C ASN A 66 -11.51 0.44 -10.80
N GLU A 67 -12.46 0.63 -9.88
CA GLU A 67 -13.11 -0.45 -9.15
C GLU A 67 -13.67 -1.53 -10.09
N GLY A 68 -13.60 -2.79 -9.65
CA GLY A 68 -13.98 -3.96 -10.44
C GLY A 68 -12.81 -4.62 -11.16
N ASP A 69 -11.72 -3.89 -11.39
CA ASP A 69 -10.43 -4.47 -11.78
C ASP A 69 -9.75 -5.14 -10.56
N PRO A 70 -9.27 -6.39 -10.65
CA PRO A 70 -8.67 -7.07 -9.51
C PRO A 70 -7.43 -6.39 -8.93
N THR A 71 -6.60 -5.75 -9.75
CA THR A 71 -5.41 -5.03 -9.30
C THR A 71 -5.79 -3.71 -8.63
N ALA A 72 -6.76 -2.99 -9.18
CA ALA A 72 -7.32 -1.79 -8.55
C ALA A 72 -7.96 -2.13 -7.19
N ASN A 73 -8.76 -3.20 -7.11
CA ASN A 73 -9.40 -3.63 -5.87
C ASN A 73 -8.35 -4.06 -4.81
N LEU A 74 -7.23 -4.67 -5.22
CA LEU A 74 -6.13 -5.00 -4.30
C LEU A 74 -5.40 -3.75 -3.80
N LEU A 75 -5.15 -2.77 -4.68
CA LEU A 75 -4.64 -1.45 -4.28
C LEU A 75 -5.58 -0.79 -3.27
N HIS A 76 -6.89 -0.81 -3.53
CA HIS A 76 -7.94 -0.25 -2.66
C HIS A 76 -7.98 -0.91 -1.29
N ALA A 77 -7.91 -2.25 -1.25
CA ALA A 77 -7.85 -3.02 -0.02
C ALA A 77 -6.60 -2.68 0.82
N THR A 78 -5.44 -2.61 0.17
CA THR A 78 -4.16 -2.31 0.81
C THR A 78 -4.14 -0.87 1.31
N LEU A 79 -4.64 0.06 0.52
CA LEU A 79 -4.84 1.48 0.87
C LEU A 79 -5.68 1.63 2.13
N HIS A 80 -6.90 1.07 2.17
CA HIS A 80 -7.79 1.28 3.32
C HIS A 80 -7.24 0.67 4.61
N ARG A 81 -6.47 -0.43 4.54
CA ARG A 81 -5.75 -0.97 5.71
C ARG A 81 -4.83 0.09 6.31
N ARG A 82 -4.17 0.87 5.46
CA ARG A 82 -3.25 1.92 5.86
C ARG A 82 -3.95 3.19 6.29
N GLU A 83 -5.09 3.52 5.69
CA GLU A 83 -5.91 4.66 6.13
C GLU A 83 -6.51 4.47 7.53
N GLY A 84 -6.51 3.24 8.06
CA GLY A 84 -7.19 2.88 9.30
C GLY A 84 -8.67 2.50 9.09
N ASP A 85 -9.11 2.40 7.84
CA ASP A 85 -10.42 1.87 7.46
C ASP A 85 -10.37 0.36 7.25
N TYR A 86 -10.15 -0.35 8.36
CA TYR A 86 -10.00 -1.80 8.37
C TYR A 86 -11.22 -2.55 7.85
N TRP A 87 -12.42 -1.98 8.02
CA TRP A 87 -13.64 -2.59 7.51
C TRP A 87 -13.68 -2.53 5.98
N ASN A 88 -13.41 -1.36 5.37
CA ASN A 88 -13.37 -1.26 3.92
C ASN A 88 -12.22 -2.05 3.31
N SER A 89 -11.08 -2.15 4.01
CA SER A 89 -10.00 -3.05 3.59
C SER A 89 -10.51 -4.49 3.43
N LYS A 90 -11.17 -5.05 4.45
CA LYS A 90 -11.75 -6.40 4.40
C LYS A 90 -12.88 -6.53 3.37
N TYR A 91 -13.67 -5.48 3.16
CA TYR A 91 -14.70 -5.42 2.13
C TYR A 91 -14.10 -5.59 0.73
N TRP A 92 -13.02 -4.88 0.42
CA TRP A 92 -12.33 -4.95 -0.87
C TRP A 92 -11.59 -6.27 -1.05
N LEU A 93 -10.91 -6.78 -0.01
CA LEU A 93 -10.29 -8.13 -0.04
C LEU A 93 -11.31 -9.21 -0.44
N SER A 94 -12.56 -9.10 -0.01
CA SER A 94 -13.62 -10.07 -0.34
C SER A 94 -14.06 -10.03 -1.81
N ARG A 95 -13.72 -8.95 -2.54
CA ARG A 95 -14.11 -8.69 -3.93
C ARG A 95 -12.93 -8.76 -4.89
N THR A 96 -11.76 -9.13 -4.39
CA THR A 96 -10.53 -9.19 -5.15
C THR A 96 -10.19 -10.65 -5.42
N SER A 97 -9.96 -10.98 -6.68
CA SER A 97 -9.34 -12.24 -7.11
C SER A 97 -8.03 -11.92 -7.82
N HIS A 98 -6.93 -11.93 -7.09
CA HIS A 98 -5.63 -11.47 -7.58
C HIS A 98 -4.51 -12.48 -7.22
N PRO A 99 -3.49 -12.69 -8.08
CA PRO A 99 -2.41 -13.66 -7.80
C PRO A 99 -1.65 -13.41 -6.49
N LEU A 100 -1.50 -12.14 -6.09
CA LEU A 100 -0.90 -11.75 -4.80
C LEU A 100 -1.85 -11.91 -3.59
N LEU A 101 -3.10 -12.33 -3.81
CA LEU A 101 -4.09 -12.62 -2.78
C LEU A 101 -4.53 -14.09 -2.87
N PRO A 102 -3.64 -15.05 -2.56
CA PRO A 102 -3.96 -16.47 -2.66
C PRO A 102 -4.93 -16.95 -1.56
N ASP A 103 -4.96 -16.28 -0.41
CA ASP A 103 -5.82 -16.63 0.73
C ASP A 103 -6.47 -15.37 1.32
N ILE A 104 -7.77 -15.21 1.06
CA ILE A 104 -8.59 -14.09 1.55
C ILE A 104 -8.74 -14.13 3.09
N SER A 105 -8.81 -15.32 3.69
CA SER A 105 -8.99 -15.46 5.14
C SER A 105 -7.72 -15.03 5.87
N ALA A 106 -6.55 -15.47 5.40
CA ALA A 106 -5.27 -15.04 5.94
C ALA A 106 -5.05 -13.52 5.76
N ALA A 107 -5.43 -12.97 4.60
CA ALA A 107 -5.34 -11.53 4.36
C ALA A 107 -6.23 -10.72 5.32
N LYS A 108 -7.46 -11.16 5.57
CA LYS A 108 -8.36 -10.52 6.54
C LYS A 108 -7.84 -10.63 7.98
N ALA A 109 -7.28 -11.78 8.37
CA ALA A 109 -6.65 -11.93 9.67
C ALA A 109 -5.48 -10.96 9.87
N PHE A 110 -4.67 -10.72 8.83
CA PHE A 110 -3.62 -9.70 8.88
C PHE A 110 -4.18 -8.28 9.04
N VAL A 111 -5.32 -7.96 8.41
CA VAL A 111 -6.02 -6.68 8.65
C VAL A 111 -6.47 -6.56 10.11
N ASP A 112 -7.00 -7.65 10.69
CA ASP A 112 -7.42 -7.67 12.11
C ASP A 112 -6.24 -7.47 13.08
N ASP A 113 -5.07 -8.05 12.77
CA ASP A 113 -3.84 -7.83 13.56
C ASP A 113 -3.39 -6.36 13.51
N CYS A 114 -3.40 -5.74 12.32
CA CYS A 114 -3.11 -4.32 12.17
C CYS A 114 -4.10 -3.44 12.96
N GLU A 115 -5.40 -3.71 12.86
CA GLU A 115 -6.44 -3.01 13.61
C GLU A 115 -6.19 -3.12 15.12
N LYS A 116 -5.90 -4.33 15.61
CA LYS A 116 -5.69 -4.61 17.02
C LYS A 116 -4.55 -3.77 17.61
N VAL A 117 -3.43 -3.62 16.91
CA VAL A 117 -2.29 -2.83 17.43
C VAL A 117 -2.52 -1.32 17.33
N GLN A 118 -3.39 -0.84 16.44
CA GLN A 118 -3.71 0.58 16.30
C GLN A 118 -4.79 1.08 17.27
N LYS A 119 -5.58 0.19 17.91
CA LYS A 119 -6.54 0.57 18.96
C LYS A 119 -5.86 1.41 20.05
N PRO A 120 -6.44 2.55 20.50
CA PRO A 120 -5.78 3.48 21.42
C PRO A 120 -5.22 2.82 22.70
N ARG A 121 -5.98 1.87 23.28
CA ARG A 121 -5.56 1.12 24.48
C ARG A 121 -4.29 0.31 24.24
N ASN A 122 -4.11 -0.23 23.04
CA ASN A 122 -2.99 -1.09 22.68
C ASN A 122 -1.83 -0.29 22.10
N LYS A 123 -2.08 0.86 21.47
CA LYS A 123 -1.06 1.75 20.89
C LYS A 123 -0.11 2.31 21.94
N ALA A 124 -0.59 2.61 23.14
CA ALA A 124 0.25 3.09 24.25
C ALA A 124 1.14 2.01 24.89
N MET A 125 0.83 0.73 24.70
CA MET A 125 1.55 -0.42 25.25
C MET A 125 2.02 -1.36 24.14
N ARG A 126 2.23 -0.83 22.93
CA ARG A 126 2.49 -1.66 21.76
C ARG A 126 3.82 -2.37 21.94
N ASP A 127 3.77 -3.69 21.84
CA ASP A 127 4.96 -4.52 21.72
C ASP A 127 5.72 -4.08 20.45
N GLN A 128 6.96 -3.65 20.63
CA GLN A 128 7.78 -3.11 19.55
C GLN A 128 8.11 -4.18 18.51
N ASP A 129 8.26 -5.43 18.92
CA ASP A 129 8.56 -6.54 18.02
C ASP A 129 7.35 -6.86 17.13
N GLU A 130 6.15 -6.80 17.71
CA GLU A 130 4.89 -7.01 16.97
C GLU A 130 4.60 -5.84 16.01
N ASP A 131 4.82 -4.59 16.42
CA ASP A 131 4.72 -3.43 15.52
C ASP A 131 5.64 -3.58 14.32
N LEU A 132 6.90 -3.93 14.58
CA LEU A 132 7.91 -4.11 13.55
C LEU A 132 7.53 -5.26 12.61
N ARG A 133 7.09 -6.40 13.15
CA ARG A 133 6.63 -7.55 12.35
C ARG A 133 5.51 -7.16 11.39
N LEU A 134 4.49 -6.47 11.87
CA LEU A 134 3.34 -6.07 11.05
C LEU A 134 3.72 -5.03 9.99
N ARG A 135 4.57 -4.05 10.34
CA ARG A 135 5.07 -3.04 9.39
C ARG A 135 5.94 -3.67 8.31
N THR A 136 6.82 -4.60 8.67
CA THR A 136 7.65 -5.33 7.73
C THR A 136 6.80 -6.12 6.75
N LYS A 137 5.83 -6.91 7.24
CA LYS A 137 4.91 -7.64 6.36
C LYS A 137 4.11 -6.70 5.45
N GLN A 138 3.59 -5.60 5.98
CA GLN A 138 2.88 -4.63 5.17
C GLN A 138 3.78 -4.05 4.08
N TRP A 139 5.05 -3.79 4.40
CA TRP A 139 5.98 -3.24 3.43
C TRP A 139 6.33 -4.25 2.33
N GLU A 140 6.58 -5.50 2.70
CA GLU A 140 6.77 -6.60 1.75
C GLU A 140 5.56 -6.75 0.80
N ASP A 141 4.32 -6.70 1.33
CA ASP A 141 3.10 -6.74 0.51
C ASP A 141 3.07 -5.59 -0.53
N ILE A 142 3.42 -4.36 -0.13
CA ILE A 142 3.43 -3.17 -1.01
C ILE A 142 4.53 -3.29 -2.07
N GLN A 143 5.74 -3.74 -1.69
CA GLN A 143 6.83 -3.95 -2.62
C GLN A 143 6.51 -5.05 -3.64
N ALA A 144 5.91 -6.15 -3.19
CA ALA A 144 5.45 -7.23 -4.07
C ALA A 144 4.37 -6.73 -5.04
N LEU A 145 3.43 -5.91 -4.58
CA LEU A 145 2.41 -5.29 -5.41
C LEU A 145 3.02 -4.40 -6.49
N ILE A 146 3.97 -3.53 -6.13
CA ILE A 146 4.67 -2.66 -7.10
C ILE A 146 5.39 -3.51 -8.16
N ARG A 147 6.19 -4.49 -7.74
CA ARG A 147 6.94 -5.35 -8.69
C ARG A 147 5.99 -6.07 -9.64
N TRP A 148 4.96 -6.70 -9.09
CA TRP A 148 3.98 -7.43 -9.91
C TRP A 148 3.25 -6.50 -10.89
N ILE A 149 2.82 -5.30 -10.45
CA ILE A 149 2.16 -4.34 -11.34
C ILE A 149 3.09 -3.93 -12.47
N ARG A 150 4.36 -3.59 -12.18
CA ARG A 150 5.34 -3.19 -13.20
C ARG A 150 5.65 -4.30 -14.21
N GLU A 151 5.62 -5.56 -13.77
CA GLU A 151 5.82 -6.72 -14.64
C GLU A 151 4.62 -7.03 -15.53
N ASN A 152 3.40 -6.71 -15.09
CA ASN A 152 2.15 -7.14 -15.74
C ASN A 152 1.36 -6.00 -16.40
N HIS A 153 1.73 -4.74 -16.15
CA HIS A 153 1.07 -3.57 -16.72
C HIS A 153 2.10 -2.65 -17.36
N HIS A 154 1.95 -2.43 -18.66
CA HIS A 154 2.80 -1.53 -19.44
C HIS A 154 2.04 -0.25 -19.80
N ALA A 155 2.79 0.83 -20.05
CA ALA A 155 2.26 2.12 -20.46
C ALA A 155 1.53 2.07 -21.81
#